data_AF-A1RWM1-F1
#
_entry.id   AF-A1RWM1-F1
#
_cell.length_a   1.000
_cell.length_b   1.000
_cell.length_c   1.000
_cell.angle_alpha   90.00
_cell.angle_beta   90.00
_cell.angle_gamma   90.00
#
_symmetry.space_group_name_H-M   'P 1'
#
loop_
_entity.id
_entity.type
_entity.pdbx_description
1 polymer ?
#
loop_
_entity_poly.entity_id
_entity_poly.type
_entity_poly.pdbx_seq_one_letter_code
_entity_poly.pdbx_strand_id
1 'polypeptide(L)'
;MATEEKFTPYAGVDETVDAAASAAVVKAFQPPGRLFLMGIMAGIFIGIGFWLAVTVSSAFWTTKVTGFDAATHKLVTEPFNVAWPLNPSAMMKFLLGAVFPVGLIAVCIGGAELWTGCANVIPLGYMQKKLKLKALIYNWVTAYGGNWVGSVFLAFLATYGSTLLLASPFRDELISVVWAKVNLSPWEAFWRGVGCNFLVNLAIWLWLRSKKGDFMGQAFLIWFPIFTFVTIGFEHSIANMFLIPAAIFASPLALKQYIITYYDFFFNNLLPVTYGNLVGGFVFIALVYWYVGMVKGSKYGEATPTDALKYAAEILLLAGIVHHVLEVAVPGAIAVAVEKALGLSAGINLTNAGMALIPAVITGIYYALLPFIVYKALKPLK
;
A
#
# COMPACT_ATOMS: atom_id res chain seq x y z
N MET A 1 -50.98 -4.80 17.31
CA MET A 1 -50.12 -4.21 16.26
C MET A 1 -48.70 -4.22 16.80
N ALA A 2 -47.86 -5.15 16.35
CA ALA A 2 -46.43 -5.06 16.64
C ALA A 2 -45.92 -3.80 15.91
N THR A 3 -45.58 -2.77 16.66
CA THR A 3 -44.89 -1.59 16.14
C THR A 3 -43.66 -2.10 15.39
N GLU A 4 -43.50 -1.75 14.12
CA GLU A 4 -42.30 -2.15 13.37
C GLU A 4 -41.07 -1.75 14.17
N GLU A 5 -40.34 -2.74 14.69
CA GLU A 5 -39.10 -2.49 15.43
C GLU A 5 -38.11 -1.83 14.47
N LYS A 6 -37.94 -0.51 14.65
CA LYS A 6 -36.91 0.25 13.98
C LYS A 6 -35.61 -0.02 14.73
N PHE A 7 -34.75 -0.85 14.16
CA PHE A 7 -33.44 -1.12 14.72
C PHE A 7 -32.59 0.15 14.63
N THR A 8 -31.88 0.50 15.71
CA THR A 8 -30.95 1.62 15.75
C THR A 8 -29.53 1.08 15.66
N PRO A 9 -28.75 1.44 14.63
CA PRO A 9 -27.36 1.02 14.52
C PRO A 9 -26.54 1.49 15.73
N TYR A 10 -25.72 0.59 16.27
CA TYR A 10 -24.90 0.90 17.43
C TYR A 10 -23.86 1.98 17.11
N ALA A 11 -23.67 2.93 18.03
CA ALA A 11 -22.62 3.95 17.99
C ALA A 11 -22.54 4.73 16.65
N GLY A 12 -23.67 5.03 16.00
CA GLY A 12 -23.70 5.85 14.78
C GLY A 12 -22.92 5.24 13.60
N VAL A 13 -22.87 3.92 13.51
CA VAL A 13 -22.17 3.22 12.42
C VAL A 13 -22.77 3.58 11.05
N ASP A 14 -24.09 3.68 10.96
CA ASP A 14 -24.81 4.12 9.75
C ASP A 14 -24.41 5.52 9.29
N GLU A 15 -24.29 6.47 10.21
CA GLU A 15 -23.79 7.82 9.91
C GLU A 15 -22.36 7.77 9.38
N THR A 16 -21.52 6.89 9.95
CA THR A 16 -20.14 6.69 9.49
C THR A 16 -20.10 6.08 8.09
N VAL A 17 -20.94 5.07 7.81
CA VAL A 17 -21.08 4.47 6.47
C VAL A 17 -21.49 5.54 5.46
N ASP A 18 -22.46 6.39 5.79
CA ASP A 18 -22.93 7.45 4.91
C ASP A 18 -21.88 8.55 4.69
N ALA A 19 -21.11 8.90 5.72
CA ALA A 19 -19.98 9.81 5.62
C ALA A 19 -18.88 9.24 4.70
N ALA A 20 -18.51 7.97 4.88
CA ALA A 20 -17.55 7.27 4.03
C ALA A 20 -18.03 7.21 2.58
N ALA A 21 -19.28 6.80 2.35
CA ALA A 21 -19.87 6.72 1.03
C ALA A 21 -19.96 8.10 0.34
N SER A 22 -20.16 9.17 1.11
CA SER A 22 -20.14 10.54 0.58
C SER A 22 -18.72 11.00 0.24
N ALA A 23 -17.72 10.65 1.06
CA ALA A 23 -16.32 10.87 0.74
C ALA A 23 -15.90 10.11 -0.53
N ALA A 24 -16.46 8.91 -0.75
CA ALA A 24 -16.23 8.12 -1.96
C ALA A 24 -16.64 8.85 -3.24
N VAL A 25 -17.75 9.62 -3.21
CA VAL A 25 -18.18 10.46 -4.34
C VAL A 25 -17.13 11.52 -4.65
N VAL A 26 -16.66 12.23 -3.63
CA VAL A 26 -15.65 13.28 -3.80
C VAL A 26 -14.34 12.70 -4.36
N LYS A 27 -13.96 11.49 -3.93
CA LYS A 27 -12.75 10.79 -4.36
C LYS A 27 -12.86 10.22 -5.78
N ALA A 28 -14.00 9.65 -6.16
CA ALA A 28 -14.19 9.01 -7.46
C ALA A 28 -14.54 10.02 -8.56
N PHE A 29 -15.28 11.09 -8.24
CA PHE A 29 -15.73 12.10 -9.20
C PHE A 29 -14.68 13.19 -9.45
N GLN A 30 -13.48 12.76 -9.86
CA GLN A 30 -12.37 13.65 -10.20
C GLN A 30 -11.90 13.42 -11.64
N PRO A 31 -11.46 14.47 -12.36
CA PRO A 31 -10.70 14.30 -13.60
C PRO A 31 -9.42 13.49 -13.36
N PRO A 32 -8.93 12.73 -14.36
CA PRO A 32 -7.82 11.79 -14.19
C PRO A 32 -6.56 12.47 -13.67
N GLY A 33 -6.22 13.67 -14.17
CA GLY A 33 -5.06 14.40 -13.69
C GLY A 33 -5.13 14.77 -12.20
N ARG A 34 -6.29 15.18 -11.68
CA ARG A 34 -6.42 15.55 -10.26
C ARG A 34 -6.27 14.33 -9.36
N LEU A 35 -6.99 13.27 -9.69
CA LEU A 35 -6.96 12.04 -8.91
C LEU A 35 -5.57 11.39 -8.92
N PHE A 36 -4.92 11.38 -10.09
CA PHE A 36 -3.58 10.85 -10.25
C PHE A 36 -2.54 11.63 -9.44
N LEU A 37 -2.59 12.97 -9.47
CA LEU A 37 -1.70 13.81 -8.66
C LEU A 37 -1.90 13.62 -7.15
N MET A 38 -3.15 13.49 -6.69
CA MET A 38 -3.44 13.11 -5.30
C MET A 38 -2.88 11.73 -4.96
N GLY A 39 -2.91 10.79 -5.91
CA GLY A 39 -2.28 9.48 -5.80
C GLY A 39 -0.75 9.57 -5.68
N ILE A 40 -0.10 10.40 -6.49
CA ILE A 40 1.35 10.66 -6.39
C ILE A 40 1.71 11.15 -4.99
N MET A 41 0.97 12.14 -4.47
CA MET A 41 1.23 12.66 -3.12
C MET A 41 1.08 11.58 -2.05
N ALA A 42 0.09 10.69 -2.16
CA ALA A 42 -0.06 9.59 -1.20
C ALA A 42 1.10 8.59 -1.28
N GLY A 43 1.59 8.26 -2.48
CA GLY A 43 2.77 7.42 -2.64
C GLY A 43 4.02 8.02 -2.00
N ILE A 44 4.19 9.35 -2.15
CA ILE A 44 5.27 10.11 -1.51
C ILE A 44 5.13 10.09 0.02
N PHE A 45 3.94 10.38 0.57
CA PHE A 45 3.73 10.43 2.01
C PHE A 45 3.95 9.07 2.70
N ILE A 46 3.44 7.99 2.11
CA ILE A 46 3.69 6.64 2.61
C ILE A 46 5.17 6.27 2.51
N GLY A 47 5.83 6.63 1.40
CA GLY A 47 7.27 6.44 1.25
C GLY A 47 8.09 7.21 2.29
N ILE A 48 7.73 8.46 2.60
CA ILE A 48 8.41 9.29 3.61
C ILE A 48 8.29 8.64 4.99
N GLY A 49 7.11 8.12 5.32
CA GLY A 49 6.91 7.36 6.56
C GLY A 49 7.86 6.16 6.66
N PHE A 50 8.04 5.40 5.57
CA PHE A 50 8.93 4.24 5.56
C PHE A 50 10.40 4.63 5.56
N TRP A 51 10.78 5.67 4.84
CA TRP A 51 12.15 6.18 4.85
C TRP A 51 12.53 6.62 6.28
N LEU A 52 11.69 7.42 6.93
CA LEU A 52 11.89 7.79 8.33
C LEU A 52 11.99 6.56 9.24
N ALA A 53 11.11 5.58 9.02
CA ALA A 53 11.09 4.34 9.81
C ALA A 53 12.42 3.58 9.70
N VAL A 54 12.94 3.34 8.50
CA VAL A 54 14.26 2.73 8.26
C VAL A 54 15.38 3.57 8.87
N THR A 55 15.34 4.90 8.71
CA THR A 55 16.38 5.76 9.28
C THR A 55 16.47 5.61 10.80
N VAL A 56 15.32 5.57 11.50
CA VAL A 56 15.31 5.47 12.97
C VAL A 56 15.57 4.03 13.45
N SER A 57 14.99 3.01 12.82
CA SER A 57 15.19 1.62 13.24
C SER A 57 16.61 1.13 12.98
N SER A 58 17.30 1.68 11.99
CA SER A 58 18.69 1.30 11.66
C SER A 58 19.67 1.51 12.81
N ALA A 59 19.31 2.36 13.78
CA ALA A 59 20.05 2.55 15.02
C ALA A 59 20.21 1.26 15.83
N PHE A 60 19.39 0.23 15.60
CA PHE A 60 19.49 -1.08 16.26
C PHE A 60 19.81 -2.22 15.28
N TRP A 61 20.20 -1.89 14.05
CA TRP A 61 20.50 -2.89 13.03
C TRP A 61 21.83 -3.61 13.31
N THR A 62 21.88 -4.92 13.04
CA THR A 62 22.96 -5.79 13.56
C THR A 62 23.87 -6.40 12.51
N THR A 63 23.52 -6.30 11.21
CA THR A 63 24.27 -6.95 10.12
C THR A 63 24.56 -5.99 8.98
N LYS A 64 25.79 -5.99 8.48
CA LYS A 64 26.21 -5.31 7.27
C LYS A 64 25.97 -6.21 6.08
N VAL A 65 25.41 -5.70 4.99
CA VAL A 65 25.27 -6.44 3.72
C VAL A 65 26.48 -6.11 2.85
N THR A 66 27.26 -7.14 2.52
CA THR A 66 28.49 -7.00 1.70
C THR A 66 28.33 -7.51 0.28
N GLY A 67 27.27 -8.28 0.00
CA GLY A 67 26.94 -8.76 -1.33
C GLY A 67 25.82 -9.79 -1.33
N PHE A 68 25.74 -10.55 -2.41
CA PHE A 68 24.80 -11.64 -2.62
C PHE A 68 25.51 -12.82 -3.30
N ASP A 69 25.27 -14.01 -2.76
CA ASP A 69 25.78 -15.26 -3.32
C ASP A 69 24.69 -15.91 -4.19
N ALA A 70 24.92 -15.89 -5.51
CA ALA A 70 24.01 -16.46 -6.49
C ALA A 70 23.91 -17.99 -6.41
N ALA A 71 24.94 -18.69 -5.92
CA ALA A 71 24.94 -20.15 -5.82
C ALA A 71 24.06 -20.64 -4.67
N THR A 72 24.07 -19.92 -3.54
CA THR A 72 23.26 -20.26 -2.36
C THR A 72 21.95 -19.48 -2.28
N HIS A 73 21.75 -18.49 -3.15
CA HIS A 73 20.62 -17.57 -3.17
C HIS A 73 20.42 -16.86 -1.82
N LYS A 74 21.52 -16.30 -1.27
CA LYS A 74 21.54 -15.65 0.04
C LYS A 74 22.31 -14.34 0.01
N LEU A 75 21.90 -13.40 0.86
CA LEU A 75 22.72 -12.22 1.17
C LEU A 75 24.02 -12.66 1.86
N VAL A 76 25.12 -12.04 1.48
CA VAL A 76 26.40 -12.14 2.20
C VAL A 76 26.41 -11.03 3.25
N THR A 77 26.51 -11.41 4.52
CA THR A 77 26.40 -10.48 5.65
C THR A 77 27.50 -10.66 6.67
N GLU A 78 27.91 -9.55 7.30
CA GLU A 78 28.87 -9.51 8.40
C GLU A 78 28.21 -8.88 9.64
N PRO A 79 28.51 -9.32 10.87
CA PRO A 79 27.97 -8.68 12.07
C PRO A 79 28.59 -7.29 12.30
N PHE A 80 27.81 -6.33 12.80
CA PHE A 80 28.36 -5.02 13.20
C PHE A 80 29.19 -5.06 14.50
N ASN A 81 29.23 -6.20 15.22
CA ASN A 81 29.92 -6.37 16.51
C ASN A 81 29.62 -5.24 17.52
N VAL A 82 28.35 -4.81 17.59
CA VAL A 82 27.87 -3.83 18.57
C VAL A 82 27.03 -4.54 19.64
N ALA A 83 27.34 -4.27 20.91
CA ALA A 83 26.54 -4.74 22.03
C ALA A 83 25.38 -3.76 22.28
N TRP A 84 24.15 -4.26 22.24
CA TRP A 84 22.95 -3.48 22.54
C TRP A 84 22.46 -3.78 23.96
N PRO A 85 22.12 -2.75 24.77
CA PRO A 85 21.59 -2.97 26.12
C PRO A 85 20.15 -3.54 26.11
N LEU A 86 19.46 -3.46 24.96
CA LEU A 86 18.11 -3.95 24.73
C LEU A 86 18.09 -4.93 23.54
N ASN A 87 17.03 -5.73 23.42
CA ASN A 87 16.86 -6.63 22.28
C ASN A 87 16.76 -5.80 20.98
N PRO A 88 17.74 -5.90 20.06
CA PRO A 88 17.78 -5.03 18.88
C PRO A 88 16.58 -5.27 17.96
N SER A 89 16.18 -6.52 17.74
CA SER A 89 15.05 -6.85 16.86
C SER A 89 13.72 -6.30 17.37
N ALA A 90 13.49 -6.35 18.68
CA ALA A 90 12.30 -5.75 19.28
C ALA A 90 12.31 -4.23 19.18
N MET A 91 13.47 -3.59 19.43
CA MET A 91 13.59 -2.13 19.37
C MET A 91 13.49 -1.59 17.95
N MET A 92 14.05 -2.29 16.96
CA MET A 92 13.85 -1.97 15.55
C MET A 92 12.35 -1.95 15.21
N LYS A 93 11.62 -3.02 15.53
CA LYS A 93 10.17 -3.11 15.25
C LYS A 93 9.37 -2.00 15.95
N PHE A 94 9.69 -1.72 17.21
CA PHE A 94 9.06 -0.65 17.97
C PHE A 94 9.27 0.73 17.32
N LEU A 95 10.53 1.07 17.01
CA LEU A 95 10.88 2.38 16.43
C LEU A 95 10.32 2.54 15.02
N LEU A 96 10.44 1.50 14.19
CA LEU A 96 9.89 1.45 12.84
C LEU A 96 8.38 1.72 12.89
N GLY A 97 7.67 1.04 13.80
CA GLY A 97 6.25 1.25 14.02
C GLY A 97 5.90 2.62 14.59
N ALA A 98 6.69 3.18 15.49
CA ALA A 98 6.35 4.41 16.19
C ALA A 98 6.35 5.65 15.27
N VAL A 99 7.21 5.65 14.26
CA VAL A 99 7.39 6.82 13.37
C VAL A 99 6.72 6.65 12.00
N PHE A 100 6.46 5.41 11.56
CA PHE A 100 5.77 5.15 10.29
C PHE A 100 4.38 5.84 10.13
N PRO A 101 3.55 5.99 11.19
CA PRO A 101 2.23 6.59 11.06
C PRO A 101 2.18 7.99 10.46
N VAL A 102 3.30 8.74 10.45
CA VAL A 102 3.39 10.06 9.80
C VAL A 102 2.90 10.03 8.36
N GLY A 103 3.11 8.93 7.64
CA GLY A 103 2.66 8.77 6.26
C GLY A 103 1.13 8.81 6.11
N LEU A 104 0.41 7.99 6.88
CA LEU A 104 -1.07 7.98 6.80
C LEU A 104 -1.69 9.25 7.40
N ILE A 105 -1.08 9.82 8.43
CA ILE A 105 -1.50 11.12 8.99
C ILE A 105 -1.44 12.19 7.89
N ALA A 106 -0.32 12.28 7.16
CA ALA A 106 -0.16 13.20 6.04
C ALA A 106 -1.16 12.93 4.90
N VAL A 107 -1.45 11.66 4.59
CA VAL A 107 -2.48 11.31 3.59
C VAL A 107 -3.87 11.81 4.00
N CYS A 108 -4.31 11.51 5.22
CA CYS A 108 -5.66 11.81 5.67
C CYS A 108 -5.87 13.32 5.90
N ILE A 109 -4.91 13.99 6.54
CA ILE A 109 -5.01 15.41 6.86
C ILE A 109 -4.64 16.28 5.65
N GLY A 110 -3.64 15.87 4.87
CA GLY A 110 -3.19 16.58 3.67
C GLY A 110 -4.06 16.36 2.43
N GLY A 111 -5.02 15.42 2.49
CA GLY A 111 -5.99 15.20 1.41
C GLY A 111 -5.41 14.47 0.19
N ALA A 112 -4.55 13.49 0.40
CA ALA A 112 -4.01 12.65 -0.69
C ALA A 112 -4.87 11.40 -0.95
N GLU A 113 -4.67 10.74 -2.10
CA GLU A 113 -5.46 9.58 -2.51
C GLU A 113 -4.67 8.27 -2.36
N LEU A 114 -4.84 7.59 -1.24
CA LEU A 114 -4.17 6.31 -0.98
C LEU A 114 -5.07 5.12 -1.35
N TRP A 115 -4.61 4.25 -2.24
CA TRP A 115 -5.40 3.10 -2.72
C TRP A 115 -5.81 2.13 -1.59
N THR A 116 -4.92 1.85 -0.63
CA THR A 116 -5.24 0.95 0.48
C THR A 116 -6.42 1.44 1.33
N GLY A 117 -6.60 2.76 1.43
CA GLY A 117 -7.81 3.37 2.01
C GLY A 117 -9.02 3.38 1.07
N CYS A 118 -8.78 3.49 -0.24
CA CYS A 118 -9.82 3.39 -1.27
C CYS A 118 -10.46 2.00 -1.31
N ALA A 119 -9.73 0.95 -0.92
CA ALA A 119 -10.25 -0.41 -0.77
C ALA A 119 -11.37 -0.54 0.28
N ASN A 120 -11.56 0.48 1.14
CA ASN A 120 -12.70 0.59 2.06
C ASN A 120 -13.71 1.63 1.57
N VAL A 121 -13.26 2.88 1.41
CA VAL A 121 -14.16 4.02 1.19
C VAL A 121 -14.91 3.92 -0.13
N ILE A 122 -14.25 3.49 -1.21
CA ILE A 122 -14.87 3.44 -2.54
C ILE A 122 -15.91 2.32 -2.66
N PRO A 123 -15.67 1.08 -2.18
CA PRO A 123 -16.72 0.07 -2.05
C PRO A 123 -17.94 0.53 -1.26
N LEU A 124 -17.77 1.28 -0.15
CA LEU A 124 -18.91 1.85 0.59
C LEU A 124 -19.76 2.79 -0.27
N GLY A 125 -19.12 3.62 -1.10
CA GLY A 125 -19.81 4.46 -2.08
C GLY A 125 -20.63 3.64 -3.10
N TYR A 126 -20.09 2.51 -3.54
CA TYR A 126 -20.76 1.60 -4.46
C TYR A 126 -21.93 0.85 -3.78
N MET A 127 -21.72 0.28 -2.60
CA MET A 127 -22.75 -0.46 -1.84
C MET A 127 -23.91 0.47 -1.37
N GLN A 128 -23.62 1.74 -1.08
CA GLN A 128 -24.63 2.78 -0.82
C GLN A 128 -25.22 3.40 -2.11
N LYS A 129 -24.96 2.81 -3.27
CA LYS A 129 -25.52 3.21 -4.58
C LYS A 129 -25.20 4.66 -5.00
N LYS A 130 -24.17 5.27 -4.39
CA LYS A 130 -23.67 6.61 -4.75
C LYS A 130 -22.68 6.56 -5.91
N LEU A 131 -22.01 5.42 -6.08
CA LEU A 131 -21.07 5.15 -7.16
C LEU A 131 -21.57 4.00 -8.04
N LYS A 132 -21.22 4.04 -9.32
CA LYS A 132 -21.29 2.87 -10.21
C LYS A 132 -19.97 2.10 -10.11
N LEU A 133 -20.00 0.79 -10.38
CA LEU A 133 -18.81 -0.08 -10.38
C LEU A 133 -17.67 0.47 -11.26
N LYS A 134 -17.99 1.09 -12.40
CA LYS A 134 -17.01 1.72 -13.28
C LYS A 134 -16.27 2.91 -12.66
N ALA A 135 -16.90 3.66 -11.75
CA ALA A 135 -16.27 4.74 -11.02
C ALA A 135 -15.33 4.20 -9.94
N LEU A 136 -15.68 3.05 -9.34
CA LEU A 136 -14.81 2.33 -8.44
C LEU A 136 -13.54 1.85 -9.14
N ILE A 137 -13.67 1.14 -10.26
CA ILE A 137 -12.52 0.63 -11.04
C ILE A 137 -11.61 1.80 -11.48
N TYR A 138 -12.21 2.87 -11.99
CA TYR A 138 -11.46 4.07 -12.38
C TYR A 138 -10.68 4.69 -11.21
N ASN A 139 -11.31 4.83 -10.04
CA ASN A 139 -10.63 5.41 -8.89
C ASN A 139 -9.46 4.53 -8.44
N TRP A 140 -9.69 3.22 -8.32
CA TRP A 140 -8.65 2.29 -7.87
C TRP A 140 -7.44 2.28 -8.78
N VAL A 141 -7.65 2.14 -10.09
CA VAL A 141 -6.59 2.19 -11.11
C VAL A 141 -5.81 3.52 -11.03
N THR A 142 -6.53 4.64 -10.94
CA THR A 142 -5.89 5.95 -10.94
C THR A 142 -5.09 6.23 -9.65
N ALA A 143 -5.65 5.87 -8.50
CA ALA A 143 -4.99 6.06 -7.21
C ALA A 143 -3.76 5.14 -7.08
N TYR A 144 -3.87 3.86 -7.46
CA TYR A 144 -2.77 2.89 -7.37
C TYR A 144 -1.61 3.27 -8.30
N GLY A 145 -1.90 3.64 -9.56
CA GLY A 145 -0.87 4.11 -10.48
C GLY A 145 -0.21 5.41 -10.02
N GLY A 146 -0.96 6.34 -9.44
CA GLY A 146 -0.40 7.54 -8.82
C GLY A 146 0.51 7.19 -7.64
N ASN A 147 0.05 6.30 -6.75
CA ASN A 147 0.81 5.82 -5.60
C ASN A 147 2.16 5.22 -6.04
N TRP A 148 2.16 4.36 -7.08
CA TRP A 148 3.38 3.80 -7.66
C TRP A 148 4.36 4.89 -8.10
N VAL A 149 3.91 5.85 -8.90
CA VAL A 149 4.78 6.93 -9.42
C VAL A 149 5.36 7.77 -8.29
N GLY A 150 4.55 8.11 -7.28
CA GLY A 150 5.02 8.84 -6.10
C GLY A 150 6.05 8.05 -5.28
N SER A 151 5.81 6.76 -5.07
CA SER A 151 6.71 5.89 -4.32
C SER A 151 8.04 5.65 -5.03
N VAL A 152 8.03 5.44 -6.35
CA VAL A 152 9.25 5.29 -7.16
C VAL A 152 10.04 6.60 -7.22
N PHE A 153 9.36 7.75 -7.36
CA PHE A 153 10.02 9.06 -7.27
C PHE A 153 10.76 9.21 -5.95
N LEU A 154 10.12 8.85 -4.83
CA LEU A 154 10.78 8.94 -3.53
C LEU A 154 11.93 7.92 -3.38
N ALA A 155 11.78 6.71 -3.91
CA ALA A 155 12.86 5.72 -3.94
C ALA A 155 14.07 6.23 -4.73
N PHE A 156 13.84 6.88 -5.87
CA PHE A 156 14.87 7.58 -6.63
C PHE A 156 15.51 8.71 -5.81
N LEU A 157 14.70 9.57 -5.19
CA LEU A 157 15.20 10.69 -4.38
C LEU A 157 16.08 10.20 -3.22
N ALA A 158 15.67 9.16 -2.52
CA ALA A 158 16.39 8.60 -1.38
C ALA A 158 17.71 7.90 -1.76
N THR A 159 17.83 7.45 -3.02
CA THR A 159 18.99 6.73 -3.54
C THR A 159 19.80 7.61 -4.51
N TYR A 160 19.44 7.66 -5.79
CA TYR A 160 20.14 8.45 -6.82
C TYR A 160 20.13 9.95 -6.56
N GLY A 161 19.02 10.49 -6.06
CA GLY A 161 18.85 11.94 -5.90
C GLY A 161 19.64 12.54 -4.73
N SER A 162 19.74 11.83 -3.61
CA SER A 162 20.34 12.35 -2.37
C SER A 162 21.39 11.45 -1.73
N THR A 163 21.48 10.17 -2.12
CA THR A 163 22.37 9.13 -1.57
C THR A 163 22.15 8.78 -0.09
N LEU A 164 21.14 9.37 0.55
CA LEU A 164 20.91 9.27 2.00
C LEU A 164 20.58 7.85 2.48
N LEU A 165 20.03 6.98 1.62
CA LEU A 165 19.81 5.56 1.94
C LEU A 165 20.99 4.64 1.57
N LEU A 166 22.06 5.15 0.95
CA LEU A 166 23.15 4.30 0.46
C LEU A 166 24.21 3.97 1.51
N ALA A 167 24.29 4.74 2.60
CA ALA A 167 25.24 4.51 3.68
C ALA A 167 24.79 3.37 4.62
N SER A 168 25.77 2.70 5.21
CA SER A 168 25.56 1.81 6.36
C SER A 168 25.21 2.66 7.60
N PRO A 169 24.28 2.24 8.47
CA PRO A 169 23.51 0.98 8.45
C PRO A 169 22.20 1.04 7.63
N PHE A 170 21.79 2.21 7.13
CA PHE A 170 20.50 2.42 6.46
C PHE A 170 20.28 1.49 5.27
N ARG A 171 21.29 1.38 4.40
CA ARG A 171 21.27 0.49 3.24
C ARG A 171 21.14 -0.97 3.66
N ASP A 172 21.85 -1.37 4.70
CA ASP A 172 21.96 -2.76 5.11
C ASP A 172 20.63 -3.26 5.68
N GLU A 173 19.96 -2.43 6.47
CA GLU A 173 18.57 -2.67 6.87
C GLU A 173 17.63 -2.71 5.67
N LEU A 174 17.68 -1.71 4.79
CA LEU A 174 16.82 -1.61 3.61
C LEU A 174 16.87 -2.89 2.77
N ILE A 175 18.08 -3.35 2.38
CA ILE A 175 18.26 -4.53 1.55
C ILE A 175 17.79 -5.78 2.29
N SER A 176 18.12 -5.92 3.57
CA SER A 176 17.77 -7.11 4.36
C SER A 176 16.27 -7.24 4.62
N VAL A 177 15.60 -6.13 4.95
CA VAL A 177 14.15 -6.10 5.14
C VAL A 177 13.43 -6.42 3.83
N VAL A 178 13.88 -5.84 2.71
CA VAL A 178 13.30 -6.16 1.40
C VAL A 178 13.57 -7.60 1.00
N TRP A 179 14.77 -8.12 1.24
CA TRP A 179 15.12 -9.50 0.96
C TRP A 179 14.18 -10.47 1.70
N ALA A 180 13.91 -10.22 2.98
CA ALA A 180 12.96 -11.00 3.75
C ALA A 180 11.52 -10.91 3.17
N LYS A 181 11.10 -9.73 2.69
CA LYS A 181 9.77 -9.48 2.12
C LYS A 181 9.53 -10.20 0.80
N VAL A 182 10.53 -10.26 -0.07
CA VAL A 182 10.40 -10.90 -1.39
C VAL A 182 10.60 -12.42 -1.35
N ASN A 183 11.10 -12.94 -0.22
CA ASN A 183 11.24 -14.38 0.03
C ASN A 183 10.11 -14.97 0.90
N LEU A 184 9.06 -14.19 1.20
CA LEU A 184 7.85 -14.72 1.84
C LEU A 184 7.16 -15.73 0.91
N SER A 185 6.56 -16.75 1.50
CA SER A 185 5.62 -17.58 0.73
C SER A 185 4.42 -16.73 0.28
N PRO A 186 3.82 -16.98 -0.90
CA PRO A 186 2.65 -16.22 -1.35
C PRO A 186 1.49 -16.22 -0.35
N TRP A 187 1.30 -17.34 0.36
CA TRP A 187 0.26 -17.46 1.40
C TRP A 187 0.53 -16.56 2.60
N GLU A 188 1.78 -16.51 3.06
CA GLU A 188 2.17 -15.64 4.17
C GLU A 188 2.10 -14.16 3.77
N ALA A 189 2.59 -13.81 2.59
CA ALA A 189 2.50 -12.45 2.05
C ALA A 189 1.04 -11.98 1.93
N PHE A 190 0.15 -12.86 1.47
CA PHE A 190 -1.29 -12.59 1.40
C PHE A 190 -1.88 -12.27 2.77
N TRP A 191 -1.69 -13.13 3.79
CA TRP A 191 -2.26 -12.89 5.12
C TRP A 191 -1.65 -11.72 5.86
N ARG A 192 -0.35 -11.46 5.67
CA ARG A 192 0.28 -10.22 6.14
C ARG A 192 -0.33 -9.00 5.46
N GLY A 193 -0.73 -9.12 4.18
CA GLY A 193 -1.51 -8.09 3.48
C GLY A 193 -2.90 -7.88 4.08
N VAL A 194 -3.62 -8.95 4.41
CA VAL A 194 -4.94 -8.88 5.06
C VAL A 194 -4.86 -8.14 6.39
N GLY A 195 -3.95 -8.57 7.27
CA GLY A 195 -3.76 -7.95 8.58
C GLY A 195 -3.37 -6.47 8.50
N CYS A 196 -2.50 -6.11 7.54
CA CYS A 196 -2.11 -4.72 7.31
C CYS A 196 -3.33 -3.85 7.01
N ASN A 197 -4.09 -4.21 5.96
CA ASN A 197 -5.10 -3.27 5.46
C ASN A 197 -6.40 -3.32 6.25
N PHE A 198 -6.62 -4.35 7.08
CA PHE A 198 -7.59 -4.29 8.17
C PHE A 198 -7.27 -3.11 9.11
N LEU A 199 -6.02 -3.02 9.59
CA LEU A 199 -5.60 -1.98 10.54
C LEU A 199 -5.50 -0.58 9.89
N VAL A 200 -5.06 -0.48 8.64
CA VAL A 200 -5.09 0.79 7.89
C VAL A 200 -6.52 1.31 7.77
N ASN A 201 -7.47 0.44 7.43
CA ASN A 201 -8.85 0.88 7.27
C ASN A 201 -9.58 1.05 8.59
N LEU A 202 -9.15 0.39 9.67
CA LEU A 202 -9.56 0.74 11.03
C LEU A 202 -9.12 2.17 11.38
N ALA A 203 -7.87 2.55 11.09
CA ALA A 203 -7.41 3.94 11.29
C ALA A 203 -8.25 4.96 10.50
N ILE A 204 -8.56 4.67 9.22
CA ILE A 204 -9.40 5.55 8.39
C ILE A 204 -10.84 5.60 8.93
N TRP A 205 -11.40 4.48 9.38
CA TRP A 205 -12.72 4.42 9.99
C TRP A 205 -12.81 5.28 11.26
N LEU A 206 -11.82 5.16 12.15
CA LEU A 206 -11.72 5.98 13.36
C LEU A 206 -11.53 7.47 13.02
N TRP A 207 -10.70 7.77 12.01
CA TRP A 207 -10.52 9.13 11.51
C TRP A 207 -11.83 9.73 10.98
N LEU A 208 -12.63 8.99 10.21
CA LEU A 208 -13.95 9.45 9.72
C LEU A 208 -14.94 9.74 10.85
N ARG A 209 -14.79 9.05 11.99
CA ARG A 209 -15.60 9.24 13.21
C ARG A 209 -15.09 10.35 14.13
N SER A 210 -13.91 10.88 13.86
CA SER A 210 -13.33 11.97 14.63
C SER A 210 -14.03 13.30 14.37
N LYS A 211 -13.90 14.23 15.31
CA LYS A 211 -14.37 15.60 15.13
C LYS A 211 -13.57 16.28 14.01
N LYS A 212 -14.26 16.82 13.00
CA LYS A 212 -13.62 17.60 11.93
C LYS A 212 -12.85 18.78 12.51
N GLY A 213 -11.60 18.95 12.09
CA GLY A 213 -10.70 20.00 12.55
C GLY A 213 -9.93 19.68 13.84
N ASP A 214 -10.22 18.56 14.53
CA ASP A 214 -9.40 18.07 15.64
C ASP A 214 -8.21 17.25 15.11
N PHE A 215 -7.23 17.94 14.54
CA PHE A 215 -6.09 17.29 13.90
C PHE A 215 -5.22 16.47 14.87
N MET A 216 -5.16 16.86 16.15
CA MET A 216 -4.42 16.10 17.17
C MET A 216 -5.13 14.80 17.52
N GLY A 217 -6.44 14.84 17.76
CA GLY A 217 -7.25 13.63 17.98
C GLY A 217 -7.22 12.71 16.77
N GLN A 218 -7.29 13.28 15.56
CA GLN A 218 -7.16 12.54 14.30
C GLN A 218 -5.81 11.82 14.16
N ALA A 219 -4.71 12.53 14.42
CA ALA A 219 -3.38 11.96 14.36
C ALA A 219 -3.24 10.78 15.35
N PHE A 220 -3.76 10.93 16.58
CA PHE A 220 -3.72 9.89 17.60
C PHE A 220 -4.53 8.64 17.21
N LEU A 221 -5.74 8.82 16.67
CA LEU A 221 -6.59 7.70 16.20
C LEU A 221 -5.98 6.95 15.02
N ILE A 222 -5.25 7.66 14.16
CA ILE A 222 -4.48 7.04 13.06
C ILE A 222 -3.24 6.33 13.60
N TRP A 223 -2.56 6.91 14.60
CA TRP A 223 -1.27 6.43 15.07
C TRP A 223 -1.31 4.98 15.59
N PHE A 224 -2.26 4.61 16.45
CA PHE A 224 -2.25 3.28 17.07
C PHE A 224 -2.41 2.12 16.09
N PRO A 225 -3.43 2.08 15.21
CA PRO A 225 -3.57 0.94 14.30
C PRO A 225 -2.37 0.79 13.36
N ILE A 226 -1.78 1.92 12.95
CA ILE A 226 -0.62 1.94 12.08
C ILE A 226 0.64 1.47 12.82
N PHE A 227 0.87 1.97 14.04
CA PHE A 227 1.93 1.48 14.92
C PHE A 227 1.82 -0.04 15.12
N THR A 228 0.61 -0.55 15.36
CA THR A 228 0.35 -1.98 15.56
C THR A 228 0.73 -2.82 14.35
N PHE A 229 0.23 -2.52 13.14
CA PHE A 229 0.47 -3.39 12.00
C PHE A 229 1.97 -3.45 11.63
N VAL A 230 2.64 -2.31 11.76
CA VAL A 230 4.05 -2.16 11.42
C VAL A 230 4.93 -2.91 12.41
N THR A 231 4.67 -2.75 13.71
CA THR A 231 5.41 -3.45 14.77
C THR A 231 5.23 -4.97 14.68
N ILE A 232 4.04 -5.44 14.30
CA ILE A 232 3.76 -6.87 14.08
C ILE A 232 4.53 -7.40 12.86
N GLY A 233 4.67 -6.59 11.81
CA GLY A 233 5.36 -6.97 10.56
C GLY A 233 4.41 -7.39 9.43
N PHE A 234 3.23 -6.76 9.37
CA PHE A 234 2.30 -6.92 8.26
C PHE A 234 2.76 -6.17 6.99
N GLU A 235 2.22 -6.53 5.83
CA GLU A 235 2.69 -6.08 4.52
C GLU A 235 1.75 -5.05 3.89
N HIS A 236 2.27 -3.89 3.50
CA HIS A 236 1.51 -2.81 2.86
C HIS A 236 1.98 -2.61 1.41
N SER A 237 1.10 -2.84 0.44
CA SER A 237 1.41 -2.75 -1.00
C SER A 237 2.09 -1.44 -1.38
N ILE A 238 1.51 -0.29 -1.02
CA ILE A 238 2.08 1.02 -1.38
C ILE A 238 3.41 1.34 -0.66
N ALA A 239 3.61 0.80 0.54
CA ALA A 239 4.90 0.94 1.22
C ALA A 239 5.97 0.14 0.49
N ASN A 240 5.61 -1.07 0.06
CA ASN A 240 6.50 -1.95 -0.69
C ASN A 240 6.83 -1.36 -2.07
N MET A 241 5.96 -0.54 -2.67
CA MET A 241 6.26 0.25 -3.88
C MET A 241 7.35 1.31 -3.69
N PHE A 242 7.64 1.72 -2.45
CA PHE A 242 8.80 2.57 -2.15
C PHE A 242 10.00 1.71 -1.77
N LEU A 243 9.81 0.84 -0.77
CA LEU A 243 10.91 0.11 -0.12
C LEU A 243 11.63 -0.83 -1.08
N ILE A 244 10.88 -1.59 -1.90
CA ILE A 244 11.46 -2.59 -2.78
C ILE A 244 12.21 -1.91 -3.94
N PRO A 245 11.63 -0.93 -4.67
CA PRO A 245 12.41 -0.15 -5.64
C PRO A 245 13.63 0.54 -5.03
N ALA A 246 13.54 1.08 -3.81
CA ALA A 246 14.70 1.69 -3.15
C ALA A 246 15.84 0.67 -2.94
N ALA A 247 15.54 -0.58 -2.56
CA ALA A 247 16.55 -1.64 -2.42
C ALA A 247 17.10 -2.12 -3.79
N ILE A 248 16.23 -2.23 -4.81
CA ILE A 248 16.62 -2.52 -6.20
C ILE A 248 17.62 -1.47 -6.71
N PHE A 249 17.41 -0.19 -6.35
CA PHE A 249 18.29 0.92 -6.75
C PHE A 249 19.58 0.96 -5.91
N ALA A 250 19.47 0.76 -4.60
CA ALA A 250 20.58 0.87 -3.67
C ALA A 250 21.62 -0.25 -3.83
N SER A 251 21.19 -1.48 -4.14
CA SER A 251 22.09 -2.62 -4.26
C SER A 251 23.20 -2.41 -5.32
N PRO A 252 22.94 -2.09 -6.59
CA PRO A 252 24.00 -1.86 -7.56
C PRO A 252 24.75 -0.54 -7.33
N LEU A 253 24.10 0.48 -6.77
CA LEU A 253 24.77 1.75 -6.45
C LEU A 253 25.88 1.56 -5.41
N ALA A 254 25.59 0.83 -4.35
CA ALA A 254 26.48 0.69 -3.20
C ALA A 254 27.36 -0.56 -3.23
N LEU A 255 26.86 -1.67 -3.78
CA LEU A 255 27.55 -2.98 -3.77
C LEU A 255 28.01 -3.42 -5.17
N LYS A 256 27.70 -2.65 -6.22
CA LYS A 256 27.95 -3.00 -7.63
C LYS A 256 27.29 -4.30 -8.09
N GLN A 257 26.31 -4.80 -7.33
CA GLN A 257 25.61 -6.03 -7.61
C GLN A 257 24.09 -5.81 -7.63
N TYR A 258 23.41 -6.40 -8.61
CA TYR A 258 21.96 -6.42 -8.70
C TYR A 258 21.42 -7.59 -7.86
N ILE A 259 20.68 -7.33 -6.80
CA ILE A 259 20.32 -8.38 -5.82
C ILE A 259 18.85 -8.79 -5.93
N ILE A 260 17.94 -7.82 -5.98
CA ILE A 260 16.49 -8.04 -5.97
C ILE A 260 15.96 -7.78 -7.38
N THR A 261 15.18 -8.73 -7.91
CA THR A 261 14.59 -8.62 -9.25
C THR A 261 13.20 -7.97 -9.24
N TYR A 262 12.75 -7.51 -10.40
CA TYR A 262 11.37 -7.08 -10.59
C TYR A 262 10.37 -8.25 -10.56
N TYR A 263 10.82 -9.48 -10.82
CA TYR A 263 10.00 -10.67 -10.58
C TYR A 263 9.73 -10.85 -9.08
N ASP A 264 10.79 -10.78 -8.27
CA ASP A 264 10.72 -10.82 -6.80
C ASP A 264 9.79 -9.75 -6.26
N PHE A 265 9.87 -8.55 -6.83
CA PHE A 265 9.02 -7.45 -6.45
C PHE A 265 7.54 -7.70 -6.82
N PHE A 266 7.23 -7.85 -8.11
CA PHE A 266 5.83 -7.85 -8.57
C PHE A 266 5.09 -9.14 -8.22
N PHE A 267 5.73 -10.31 -8.37
CA PHE A 267 5.04 -11.60 -8.28
C PHE A 267 5.19 -12.26 -6.91
N ASN A 268 6.38 -12.18 -6.28
CA ASN A 268 6.58 -12.79 -4.96
C ASN A 268 6.04 -11.91 -3.83
N ASN A 269 6.00 -10.58 -4.01
CA ASN A 269 5.52 -9.65 -2.99
C ASN A 269 4.27 -8.87 -3.39
N LEU A 270 4.33 -8.00 -4.40
CA LEU A 270 3.28 -7.00 -4.64
C LEU A 270 1.93 -7.63 -4.97
N LEU A 271 1.92 -8.72 -5.76
CA LEU A 271 0.70 -9.44 -6.16
C LEU A 271 -0.05 -10.04 -4.95
N PRO A 272 0.53 -10.92 -4.11
CA PRO A 272 -0.18 -11.45 -2.95
C PRO A 272 -0.52 -10.37 -1.92
N VAL A 273 0.38 -9.40 -1.69
CA VAL A 273 0.16 -8.33 -0.70
C VAL A 273 -0.97 -7.40 -1.11
N THR A 274 -1.06 -7.01 -2.39
CA THR A 274 -2.14 -6.16 -2.89
C THR A 274 -3.49 -6.85 -2.75
N TYR A 275 -3.56 -8.17 -3.02
CA TYR A 275 -4.82 -8.90 -2.91
C TYR A 275 -5.22 -9.08 -1.45
N GLY A 276 -4.25 -9.37 -0.59
CA GLY A 276 -4.41 -9.37 0.85
C GLY A 276 -4.92 -8.03 1.36
N ASN A 277 -4.30 -6.92 0.92
CA ASN A 277 -4.75 -5.58 1.29
C ASN A 277 -6.20 -5.31 0.85
N LEU A 278 -6.59 -5.70 -0.37
CA LEU A 278 -7.98 -5.58 -0.81
C LEU A 278 -8.94 -6.31 0.14
N VAL A 279 -8.66 -7.59 0.44
CA VAL A 279 -9.47 -8.41 1.36
C VAL A 279 -9.53 -7.78 2.75
N GLY A 280 -8.38 -7.36 3.31
CA GLY A 280 -8.28 -6.77 4.63
C GLY A 280 -9.09 -5.48 4.79
N GLY A 281 -8.98 -4.58 3.81
CA GLY A 281 -9.68 -3.29 3.84
C GLY A 281 -11.18 -3.40 3.55
N PHE A 282 -11.55 -4.24 2.58
CA PHE A 282 -12.94 -4.40 2.20
C PHE A 282 -13.73 -5.27 3.18
N VAL A 283 -13.27 -6.49 3.48
CA VAL A 283 -14.08 -7.46 4.24
C VAL A 283 -14.25 -7.03 5.69
N PHE A 284 -13.15 -6.71 6.37
CA PHE A 284 -13.18 -6.48 7.82
C PHE A 284 -13.70 -5.09 8.23
N ILE A 285 -13.67 -4.11 7.31
CA ILE A 285 -14.13 -2.75 7.59
C ILE A 285 -15.34 -2.42 6.72
N ALA A 286 -15.18 -2.26 5.40
CA ALA A 286 -16.28 -1.79 4.56
C ALA A 286 -17.51 -2.69 4.62
N LEU A 287 -17.36 -4.00 4.38
CA LEU A 287 -18.46 -4.95 4.32
C LEU A 287 -19.12 -5.15 5.69
N VAL A 288 -18.31 -5.38 6.74
CA VAL A 288 -18.80 -5.58 8.10
C VAL A 288 -19.56 -4.35 8.60
N TYR A 289 -18.98 -3.15 8.51
CA TYR A 289 -19.65 -1.94 9.01
C TYR A 289 -20.84 -1.53 8.15
N TRP A 290 -20.80 -1.77 6.84
CA TRP A 290 -21.98 -1.60 5.99
C TRP A 290 -23.11 -2.53 6.42
N TYR A 291 -22.82 -3.81 6.63
CA TYR A 291 -23.81 -4.81 7.00
C TYR A 291 -24.49 -4.49 8.34
N VAL A 292 -23.71 -4.14 9.38
CA VAL A 292 -24.27 -3.81 10.70
C VAL A 292 -24.88 -2.40 10.77
N GLY A 293 -24.52 -1.51 9.84
CA GLY A 293 -25.08 -0.15 9.76
C GLY A 293 -26.39 -0.08 8.97
N MET A 294 -26.58 -0.94 7.98
CA MET A 294 -27.75 -0.93 7.11
C MET A 294 -28.84 -1.87 7.65
N VAL A 295 -29.65 -1.36 8.58
CA VAL A 295 -30.73 -2.10 9.26
C VAL A 295 -32.10 -1.81 8.64
N LYS A 296 -33.14 -2.52 9.10
CA LYS A 296 -34.53 -2.27 8.66
C LYS A 296 -34.91 -0.79 8.83
N GLY A 297 -35.31 -0.16 7.72
CA GLY A 297 -35.67 1.26 7.68
C GLY A 297 -34.51 2.22 7.38
N SER A 298 -33.29 1.72 7.13
CA SER A 298 -32.18 2.53 6.63
C SER A 298 -32.46 3.10 5.24
N LYS A 299 -31.89 4.29 4.97
CA LYS A 299 -32.10 5.07 3.74
C LYS A 299 -31.86 4.28 2.43
N TYR A 300 -30.92 3.33 2.44
CA TYR A 300 -30.54 2.56 1.25
C TYR A 300 -31.07 1.12 1.26
N GLY A 301 -31.93 0.79 2.24
CA GLY A 301 -32.43 -0.55 2.52
C GLY A 301 -31.64 -1.25 3.62
N GLU A 302 -32.23 -2.33 4.13
CA GLU A 302 -31.56 -3.26 5.03
C GLU A 302 -30.55 -4.11 4.26
N ALA A 303 -29.38 -4.37 4.84
CA ALA A 303 -28.40 -5.29 4.31
C ALA A 303 -28.77 -6.73 4.68
N THR A 304 -28.84 -7.60 3.67
CA THR A 304 -29.07 -9.04 3.88
C THR A 304 -27.79 -9.85 3.66
N PRO A 305 -27.70 -11.10 4.18
CA PRO A 305 -26.57 -11.98 3.90
C PRO A 305 -26.33 -12.19 2.39
N THR A 306 -27.41 -12.24 1.61
CA THR A 306 -27.35 -12.36 0.15
C THR A 306 -26.70 -11.15 -0.49
N ASP A 307 -27.03 -9.93 -0.02
CA ASP A 307 -26.40 -8.71 -0.51
C ASP A 307 -24.91 -8.67 -0.15
N ALA A 308 -24.55 -9.09 1.06
CA ALA A 308 -23.15 -9.15 1.49
C ALA A 308 -22.33 -10.10 0.59
N LEU A 309 -22.85 -11.29 0.29
CA LEU A 309 -22.22 -12.24 -0.63
C LEU A 309 -22.09 -11.68 -2.05
N LYS A 310 -23.14 -11.02 -2.55
CA LYS A 310 -23.13 -10.37 -3.86
C LYS A 310 -22.04 -9.30 -3.94
N TYR A 311 -21.98 -8.37 -2.99
CA TYR A 311 -20.97 -7.33 -2.99
C TYR A 311 -19.57 -7.89 -2.78
N ALA A 312 -19.40 -8.93 -1.96
CA ALA A 312 -18.12 -9.61 -1.85
C ALA A 312 -17.64 -10.19 -3.19
N ALA A 313 -18.53 -10.83 -3.95
CA ALA A 313 -18.20 -11.34 -5.28
C ALA A 313 -17.86 -10.21 -6.27
N GLU A 314 -18.67 -9.14 -6.32
CA GLU A 314 -18.43 -8.01 -7.24
C GLU A 314 -17.12 -7.26 -6.92
N ILE A 315 -16.79 -7.09 -5.64
CA ILE A 315 -15.61 -6.34 -5.21
C ILE A 315 -14.34 -7.18 -5.24
N LEU A 316 -14.35 -8.39 -4.68
CA LEU A 316 -13.14 -9.22 -4.57
C LEU A 316 -12.80 -9.94 -5.87
N LEU A 317 -13.81 -10.44 -6.59
CA LEU A 317 -13.58 -11.19 -7.82
C LEU A 317 -13.57 -10.24 -9.01
N LEU A 318 -14.68 -9.54 -9.27
CA LEU A 318 -14.78 -8.77 -10.50
C LEU A 318 -13.88 -7.53 -10.50
N ALA A 319 -14.07 -6.60 -9.56
CA ALA A 319 -13.23 -5.40 -9.48
C ALA A 319 -11.80 -5.75 -9.04
N GLY A 320 -11.66 -6.67 -8.09
CA GLY A 320 -10.38 -7.11 -7.55
C GLY A 320 -9.48 -7.75 -8.60
N ILE A 321 -9.98 -8.70 -9.40
CA ILE A 321 -9.17 -9.33 -10.47
C ILE A 321 -8.81 -8.30 -11.54
N VAL A 322 -9.76 -7.48 -11.99
CA VAL A 322 -9.49 -6.41 -12.98
C VAL A 322 -8.38 -5.49 -12.48
N HIS A 323 -8.46 -5.06 -11.22
CA HIS A 323 -7.41 -4.26 -10.60
C HIS A 323 -6.07 -4.99 -10.57
N HIS A 324 -6.01 -6.24 -10.09
CA HIS A 324 -4.76 -6.99 -9.99
C HIS A 324 -4.09 -7.24 -11.34
N VAL A 325 -4.89 -7.51 -12.37
CA VAL A 325 -4.39 -7.69 -13.74
C VAL A 325 -3.81 -6.38 -14.25
N LEU A 326 -4.58 -5.29 -14.20
CA LEU A 326 -4.18 -4.01 -14.77
C LEU A 326 -3.06 -3.33 -13.98
N GLU A 327 -3.06 -3.45 -12.66
CA GLU A 327 -2.19 -2.68 -11.79
C GLU A 327 -1.01 -3.48 -11.24
N VAL A 328 -0.96 -4.82 -11.38
CA VAL A 328 0.15 -5.61 -10.85
C VAL A 328 0.69 -6.58 -11.88
N ALA A 329 -0.15 -7.45 -12.45
CA ALA A 329 0.32 -8.52 -13.33
C ALA A 329 0.86 -7.98 -14.67
N VAL A 330 0.16 -7.06 -15.33
CA VAL A 330 0.59 -6.45 -16.59
C VAL A 330 1.87 -5.61 -16.40
N PRO A 331 1.93 -4.65 -15.43
CA PRO A 331 3.17 -3.93 -15.11
C PRO A 331 4.32 -4.86 -14.73
N GLY A 332 4.06 -5.90 -13.94
CA GLY A 332 5.05 -6.88 -13.56
C GLY A 332 5.61 -7.66 -14.75
N ALA A 333 4.75 -8.10 -15.66
CA ALA A 333 5.18 -8.77 -16.89
C ALA A 333 6.02 -7.83 -17.78
N ILE A 334 5.63 -6.56 -17.89
CA ILE A 334 6.42 -5.53 -18.58
C ILE A 334 7.80 -5.36 -17.92
N ALA A 335 7.84 -5.21 -16.60
CA ALA A 335 9.09 -5.02 -15.86
C ALA A 335 10.03 -6.21 -16.02
N VAL A 336 9.53 -7.44 -15.89
CA VAL A 336 10.31 -8.68 -16.08
C VAL A 336 10.80 -8.83 -17.52
N ALA A 337 9.98 -8.47 -18.51
CA ALA A 337 10.40 -8.49 -19.91
C ALA A 337 11.54 -7.49 -20.18
N VAL A 338 11.44 -6.28 -19.63
CA VAL A 338 12.50 -5.26 -19.72
C VAL A 338 13.76 -5.70 -18.98
N GLU A 339 13.62 -6.24 -17.78
CA GLU A 339 14.73 -6.80 -16.98
C GLU A 339 15.50 -7.86 -17.76
N LYS A 340 14.78 -8.82 -18.36
CA LYS A 340 15.37 -9.86 -19.20
C LYS A 340 16.05 -9.29 -20.44
N ALA A 341 15.45 -8.30 -21.10
CA ALA A 341 16.03 -7.64 -22.28
C ALA A 341 17.32 -6.89 -21.95
N LEU A 342 17.47 -6.42 -20.71
CA LEU A 342 18.68 -5.76 -20.21
C LEU A 342 19.72 -6.74 -19.66
N GLY A 343 19.44 -8.05 -19.67
CA GLY A 343 20.33 -9.08 -19.12
C GLY A 343 20.49 -9.00 -17.60
N LEU A 344 19.51 -8.44 -16.89
CA LEU A 344 19.53 -8.34 -15.44
C LEU A 344 19.07 -9.66 -14.81
N SER A 345 19.82 -10.12 -13.82
CA SER A 345 19.50 -11.29 -13.00
C SER A 345 20.11 -11.13 -11.61
N ALA A 346 19.50 -11.73 -10.58
CA ALA A 346 20.02 -11.70 -9.23
C ALA A 346 21.49 -12.17 -9.19
N GLY A 347 22.34 -11.37 -8.54
CA GLY A 347 23.77 -11.59 -8.39
C GLY A 347 24.66 -11.03 -9.50
N ILE A 348 24.12 -10.48 -10.58
CA ILE A 348 24.96 -9.90 -11.64
C ILE A 348 25.68 -8.64 -11.14
N ASN A 349 26.95 -8.47 -11.51
CA ASN A 349 27.66 -7.23 -11.27
C ASN A 349 27.29 -6.18 -12.32
N LEU A 350 26.87 -5.00 -11.88
CA LEU A 350 26.50 -3.89 -12.74
C LEU A 350 27.54 -2.78 -12.72
N THR A 351 28.17 -2.56 -13.87
CA THR A 351 29.06 -1.40 -14.10
C THR A 351 28.26 -0.11 -14.20
N ASN A 352 27.06 -0.16 -14.79
CA ASN A 352 26.09 0.94 -14.83
C ASN A 352 24.89 0.62 -13.94
N ALA A 353 24.89 1.13 -12.71
CA ALA A 353 23.79 0.95 -11.76
C ALA A 353 22.45 1.48 -12.29
N GLY A 354 22.48 2.50 -13.16
CA GLY A 354 21.27 3.13 -13.73
C GLY A 354 20.39 2.17 -14.53
N MET A 355 20.91 1.02 -14.98
CA MET A 355 20.11 -0.03 -15.63
C MET A 355 18.98 -0.54 -14.72
N ALA A 356 19.18 -0.54 -13.40
CA ALA A 356 18.18 -0.98 -12.44
C ALA A 356 16.95 -0.04 -12.35
N LEU A 357 17.05 1.19 -12.85
CA LEU A 357 15.91 2.15 -12.88
C LEU A 357 14.95 1.86 -14.04
N ILE A 358 15.45 1.28 -15.13
CA ILE A 358 14.74 1.25 -16.42
C ILE A 358 13.38 0.53 -16.29
N PRO A 359 13.26 -0.66 -15.66
CA PRO A 359 11.96 -1.30 -15.56
C PRO A 359 10.94 -0.48 -14.75
N ALA A 360 11.36 0.21 -13.67
CA ALA A 360 10.48 1.09 -12.90
C ALA A 360 10.03 2.33 -13.68
N VAL A 361 10.89 2.91 -14.52
CA VAL A 361 10.52 4.03 -15.39
C VAL A 361 9.51 3.59 -16.44
N ILE A 362 9.73 2.44 -17.08
CA ILE A 362 8.81 1.91 -18.10
C ILE A 362 7.44 1.58 -17.51
N THR A 363 7.38 0.93 -16.34
CA THR A 363 6.10 0.72 -15.66
C THR A 363 5.48 2.03 -15.19
N GLY A 364 6.28 3.01 -14.75
CA GLY A 364 5.81 4.36 -14.43
C GLY A 364 5.07 5.04 -15.59
N ILE A 365 5.56 4.89 -16.83
CA ILE A 365 4.86 5.39 -18.03
C ILE A 365 3.51 4.69 -18.20
N TYR A 366 3.45 3.37 -18.02
CA TYR A 366 2.20 2.63 -18.06
C TYR A 366 1.18 3.18 -17.04
N TYR A 367 1.58 3.32 -15.77
CA TYR A 367 0.70 3.84 -14.72
C TYR A 367 0.31 5.30 -14.90
N ALA A 368 1.13 6.11 -15.59
CA ALA A 368 0.79 7.51 -15.90
C ALA A 368 -0.24 7.64 -17.04
N LEU A 369 -0.23 6.71 -18.00
CA LEU A 369 -1.15 6.74 -19.15
C LEU A 369 -2.49 6.07 -18.84
N LEU A 370 -2.46 4.97 -18.08
CA LEU A 370 -3.64 4.14 -17.81
C LEU A 370 -4.86 4.91 -17.26
N PRO A 371 -4.72 5.89 -16.33
CA PRO A 371 -5.85 6.67 -15.82
C PRO A 371 -6.66 7.37 -16.93
N PHE A 372 -5.98 7.92 -17.94
CA PHE A 372 -6.62 8.62 -19.05
C PHE A 372 -7.34 7.65 -19.99
N ILE A 373 -6.75 6.48 -20.23
CA ILE A 373 -7.33 5.41 -21.04
C ILE A 373 -8.61 4.89 -20.36
N VAL A 374 -8.52 4.54 -19.08
CA VAL A 374 -9.66 4.05 -18.28
C VAL A 374 -10.76 5.10 -18.17
N TYR A 375 -10.41 6.37 -17.94
CA TYR A 375 -11.38 7.46 -17.90
C TYR A 375 -12.17 7.59 -19.21
N LYS A 376 -11.47 7.57 -20.36
CA LYS A 376 -12.10 7.66 -21.69
C LYS A 376 -12.97 6.44 -22.00
N ALA A 377 -12.51 5.25 -21.64
CA ALA A 377 -13.21 3.99 -21.89
C ALA A 377 -14.48 3.85 -21.03
N LEU A 378 -14.36 4.08 -19.71
CA LEU A 378 -15.45 3.85 -18.77
C LEU A 378 -16.42 5.03 -18.66
N LYS A 379 -15.98 6.26 -18.97
CA LYS A 379 -16.74 7.50 -18.72
C LYS A 379 -17.33 7.47 -17.30
N PRO A 380 -16.50 7.36 -16.25
CA PRO A 380 -16.95 7.04 -14.89
C PRO A 380 -17.87 8.11 -14.28
N LEU A 381 -17.79 9.35 -14.78
CA LEU A 381 -18.57 10.50 -14.31
C LEU A 381 -19.95 10.64 -14.98
N LYS A 382 -20.30 9.74 -15.91
CA LYS A 382 -21.64 9.65 -16.55
C LYS A 382 -22.37 8.43 -15.97
#